data_AF-A0A9W8CWY0-F1
#
_entry.id   AF-A0A9W8CWY0-F1
#
_cell.length_a   1.000
_cell.length_b   1.000
_cell.length_c   1.000
_cell.angle_alpha   90.00
_cell.angle_beta   90.00
_cell.angle_gamma   90.00
#
_symmetry.space_group_name_H-M   'P 1'
#
loop_
_entity.id
_entity.type
_entity.pdbx_description
1 polymer ?
#
loop_
_entity_poly.entity_id
_entity_poly.type
_entity_poly.pdbx_seq_one_letter_code
_entity_poly.pdbx_strand_id
1 'polypeptide(L)'
;VDAKVEGERAECWWYHWFRQRHIQPGADTSMLVSIESVMVDLQRAGFEVLQLESLTTDAAATAAVWCSRLCASKRQIETELGEDTYRAWELYLNWTQSMYARARLHKHFVLAVKRA
;
A
#
# COMPACT_ATOMS: atom_id res chain seq x y z
N VAL A 1 1.65 -18.22 18.60
CA VAL A 1 2.06 -17.29 17.54
C VAL A 1 2.86 -16.18 18.21
N ASP A 2 3.98 -15.76 17.62
CA ASP A 2 4.91 -14.79 18.19
C ASP A 2 4.23 -13.40 18.32
N ALA A 3 4.35 -12.73 19.47
CA ALA A 3 3.72 -11.44 19.75
C ALA A 3 4.12 -10.35 18.74
N LYS A 4 5.32 -10.48 18.15
CA LYS A 4 5.78 -9.62 17.06
C LYS A 4 4.91 -9.73 15.80
N VAL A 5 4.56 -10.96 15.42
CA VAL A 5 3.73 -11.24 14.23
C VAL A 5 2.31 -10.73 14.41
N GLU A 6 1.79 -10.80 15.64
CA GLU A 6 0.46 -10.29 15.98
C GLU A 6 0.40 -8.76 15.92
N GLY A 7 1.42 -8.08 16.44
CA GLY A 7 1.56 -6.62 16.34
C GLY A 7 1.70 -6.14 14.89
N GLU A 8 2.39 -6.89 14.04
CA GLU A 8 2.53 -6.60 12.60
C GLU A 8 1.19 -6.71 11.86
N ARG A 9 0.41 -7.75 12.12
CA ARG A 9 -0.93 -7.89 11.55
C ARG A 9 -1.87 -6.77 12.00
N ALA A 10 -1.81 -6.39 13.27
CA ALA A 10 -2.63 -5.30 13.79
C ALA A 10 -2.33 -3.98 13.08
N GLU A 11 -1.06 -3.65 12.82
CA GLU A 11 -0.69 -2.44 12.08
C GLU A 11 -1.29 -2.42 10.67
N CYS A 12 -1.20 -3.52 9.91
CA CYS A 12 -1.78 -3.62 8.58
C CYS A 12 -3.29 -3.37 8.57
N TRP A 13 -4.00 -3.87 9.58
CA TRP A 13 -5.44 -3.64 9.74
C TRP A 13 -5.78 -2.18 10.06
N TRP A 14 -5.05 -1.55 11.00
CA TRP A 14 -5.27 -0.14 11.32
C TRP A 14 -4.97 0.77 10.13
N TYR A 15 -3.89 0.50 9.42
CA TYR A 15 -3.53 1.20 8.19
C TYR A 15 -4.63 1.03 7.12
N HIS A 16 -5.14 -0.19 6.94
CA HIS A 16 -6.23 -0.48 6.00
C HIS A 16 -7.49 0.31 6.32
N TRP A 17 -7.94 0.22 7.58
CA TRP A 17 -9.15 0.85 8.06
C TRP A 17 -9.05 2.37 7.94
N PHE A 18 -7.93 2.96 8.35
CA PHE A 18 -7.68 4.39 8.21
C PHE A 18 -7.76 4.83 6.74
N ARG A 19 -7.07 4.11 5.84
CA ARG A 19 -7.10 4.41 4.40
C ARG A 19 -8.51 4.34 3.84
N GLN A 20 -9.27 3.30 4.14
CA GLN A 20 -10.65 3.17 3.67
C GLN A 20 -11.55 4.29 4.21
N ARG A 21 -11.35 4.70 5.47
CA ARG A 21 -12.22 5.70 6.10
C ARG A 21 -11.91 7.14 5.68
N HIS A 22 -10.65 7.45 5.37
CA HIS A 22 -10.18 8.83 5.22
C HIS A 22 -9.53 9.17 3.86
N ILE A 23 -9.03 8.18 3.12
CA ILE A 23 -8.22 8.44 1.90
C ILE A 23 -8.89 7.88 0.65
N GLN A 24 -9.28 6.61 0.68
CA GLN A 24 -9.85 5.90 -0.46
C GLN A 24 -11.02 5.01 -0.01
N PRO A 25 -12.21 5.58 0.21
CA PRO A 25 -13.42 4.80 0.49
C PRO A 25 -13.69 3.78 -0.62
N GLY A 26 -13.97 2.54 -0.22
CA GLY A 26 -14.20 1.44 -1.15
C GLY A 26 -12.94 0.83 -1.78
N ALA A 27 -11.74 1.25 -1.36
CA ALA A 27 -10.51 0.57 -1.75
C ALA A 27 -10.59 -0.93 -1.39
N ASP A 28 -10.24 -1.79 -2.34
CA ASP A 28 -10.25 -3.22 -2.09
C ASP A 28 -9.26 -3.62 -0.96
N THR A 29 -9.47 -4.83 -0.45
CA THR A 29 -8.63 -5.46 0.57
C THR A 29 -7.43 -6.18 -0.02
N SER A 30 -7.11 -6.02 -1.31
CA SER A 30 -6.02 -6.76 -1.99
C SER A 30 -4.65 -6.52 -1.35
N MET A 31 -4.45 -5.37 -0.71
CA MET A 31 -3.25 -5.09 0.09
C MET A 31 -3.06 -6.06 1.26
N LEU A 32 -4.13 -6.68 1.75
CA LEU A 32 -4.10 -7.69 2.82
C LEU A 32 -3.92 -9.10 2.27
N VAL A 33 -3.94 -9.26 0.94
CA VAL A 33 -3.75 -10.54 0.26
C VAL A 33 -2.27 -10.73 0.00
N SER A 34 -1.76 -11.92 0.30
CA SER A 34 -0.36 -12.25 0.05
C SER A 34 -0.14 -12.54 -1.44
N ILE A 35 1.08 -12.29 -1.94
CA ILE A 35 1.40 -12.58 -3.35
C ILE A 35 1.25 -14.06 -3.69
N GLU A 36 1.49 -14.95 -2.72
CA GLU A 36 1.28 -16.39 -2.87
C GLU A 36 -0.20 -16.72 -3.12
N SER A 37 -1.12 -16.06 -2.42
CA SER A 37 -2.56 -16.24 -2.65
C SER A 37 -2.94 -15.80 -4.07
N VAL A 38 -2.43 -14.64 -4.52
CA VAL A 38 -2.67 -14.14 -5.88
C VAL A 38 -2.14 -15.12 -6.92
N MET A 39 -0.94 -15.66 -6.73
CA MET A 39 -0.36 -16.67 -7.63
C MET A 39 -1.19 -17.95 -7.69
N VAL A 40 -1.67 -18.45 -6.54
CA VAL A 40 -2.55 -19.62 -6.48
C VAL A 40 -3.85 -19.37 -7.24
N ASP A 41 -4.44 -18.19 -7.08
CA ASP A 41 -5.69 -17.83 -7.76
C ASP A 41 -5.49 -17.71 -9.28
N LEU A 42 -4.37 -17.14 -9.74
CA LEU A 42 -3.99 -17.11 -11.15
C LEU A 42 -3.85 -18.53 -11.72
N GLN A 43 -3.14 -19.42 -11.02
CA GLN A 43 -2.97 -20.82 -11.44
C GLN A 43 -4.30 -21.55 -11.52
N ARG A 44 -5.18 -21.39 -10.51
CA ARG A 44 -6.53 -21.98 -10.50
C ARG A 44 -7.40 -21.48 -11.65
N ALA A 45 -7.21 -20.24 -12.07
CA ALA A 45 -7.89 -19.67 -13.24
C ALA A 45 -7.30 -20.13 -14.59
N GLY A 46 -6.26 -20.97 -14.58
CA GLY A 46 -5.59 -21.52 -15.77
C GLY A 46 -4.51 -20.60 -16.35
N PHE A 47 -4.01 -19.63 -15.59
CA PHE A 47 -2.90 -18.79 -16.01
C PHE A 47 -1.56 -19.41 -15.62
N GLU A 48 -0.57 -19.24 -16.51
CA GLU A 48 0.84 -19.45 -16.25
C GLU A 48 1.49 -18.11 -15.90
N VAL A 49 2.13 -18.01 -14.75
CA VAL A 49 2.89 -16.81 -14.33
C VAL A 49 4.26 -16.83 -14.99
N LEU A 50 4.54 -15.84 -15.84
CA LEU A 50 5.80 -15.71 -16.57
C LEU A 50 6.82 -14.85 -15.83
N GLN A 51 6.35 -13.83 -15.11
CA GLN A 51 7.21 -12.92 -14.38
C GLN A 51 6.53 -12.45 -13.09
N LEU A 52 7.31 -12.41 -12.01
CA LEU A 52 6.99 -11.76 -10.76
C LEU A 52 8.13 -10.82 -10.41
N GLU A 53 7.81 -9.53 -10.27
CA GLU A 53 8.77 -8.50 -9.93
C GLU A 53 8.32 -7.75 -8.67
N SER A 54 9.26 -7.43 -7.78
CA SER A 54 8.99 -6.57 -6.62
C SER A 54 9.35 -5.13 -6.96
N LEU A 55 8.38 -4.24 -6.83
CA LEU A 55 8.53 -2.78 -6.96
C LEU A 55 8.49 -2.09 -5.59
N THR A 56 8.71 -2.85 -4.52
CA THR A 56 8.54 -2.39 -3.13
C THR A 56 9.50 -1.24 -2.79
N THR A 57 10.76 -1.33 -3.20
CA THR A 57 11.76 -0.28 -2.96
C THR A 57 11.44 0.99 -3.74
N ASP A 58 11.03 0.85 -5.00
CA ASP A 58 10.64 2.01 -5.82
C ASP A 58 9.36 2.67 -5.29
N ALA A 59 8.43 1.88 -4.76
CA ALA A 59 7.24 2.39 -4.08
C ALA A 59 7.60 3.16 -2.80
N ALA A 60 8.57 2.69 -2.01
CA ALA A 60 9.08 3.41 -0.85
C ALA A 60 9.70 4.75 -1.24
N ALA A 61 10.53 4.77 -2.29
CA ALA A 61 11.15 5.99 -2.80
C ALA A 61 10.10 6.99 -3.31
N THR A 62 9.10 6.48 -4.06
CA THR A 62 7.98 7.29 -4.55
C THR A 62 7.20 7.92 -3.41
N ALA A 63 6.84 7.15 -2.39
CA ALA A 63 6.12 7.64 -1.22
C ALA A 63 6.93 8.71 -0.46
N ALA A 64 8.25 8.54 -0.34
CA ALA A 64 9.12 9.54 0.28
C ALA A 64 9.13 10.87 -0.50
N VAL A 65 9.23 10.83 -1.84
CA VAL A 65 9.13 12.03 -2.69
C VAL A 65 7.76 12.70 -2.53
N TRP A 66 6.68 11.92 -2.45
CA TRP A 66 5.33 12.45 -2.25
C TRP A 66 5.16 13.09 -0.87
N CYS A 67 5.67 12.48 0.21
CA CYS A 67 5.71 13.12 1.53
C CYS A 67 6.40 14.48 1.49
N SER A 68 7.60 14.52 0.91
CA SER A 68 8.39 15.77 0.82
C SER A 68 7.62 16.87 0.09
N ARG A 69 6.98 16.54 -1.04
CA ARG A 69 6.16 17.48 -1.81
C ARG A 69 4.90 17.92 -1.05
N LEU A 70 4.23 17.00 -0.37
CA LEU A 70 3.06 17.32 0.45
C LEU A 70 3.41 18.33 1.54
N CYS A 71 4.48 18.07 2.30
CA CYS A 71 4.93 18.97 3.37
C CYS A 71 5.34 20.35 2.84
N ALA A 72 6.00 20.41 1.68
CA ALA A 72 6.37 21.67 1.05
C ALA A 72 5.14 22.51 0.64
N SER A 73 4.04 21.85 0.28
CA SER A 73 2.78 22.48 -0.13
C SER A 73 1.75 22.65 1.00
N LYS A 74 2.14 22.41 2.27
CA LYS A 74 1.23 22.41 3.42
C LYS A 74 0.26 23.59 3.44
N ARG A 75 0.79 24.82 3.43
CA ARG A 75 -0.04 26.04 3.53
C ARG A 75 -1.06 26.14 2.39
N GLN A 76 -0.66 25.77 1.17
CA GLN A 76 -1.56 25.79 0.02
C GLN A 76 -2.70 24.78 0.21
N ILE A 77 -2.37 23.54 0.57
CA ILE A 77 -3.34 22.47 0.78
C ILE A 77 -4.30 22.81 1.92
N GLU A 78 -3.79 23.31 3.05
CA GLU A 78 -4.63 23.73 4.18
C GLU A 78 -5.59 24.85 3.78
N THR A 79 -5.16 25.78 2.92
CA THR A 79 -6.01 26.87 2.42
C THR A 79 -7.10 26.37 1.48
N GLU A 80 -6.78 25.44 0.59
CA GLU A 80 -7.69 24.96 -0.45
C GLU A 80 -8.63 23.84 0.02
N LEU A 81 -8.14 22.95 0.89
CA LEU A 81 -8.79 21.68 1.24
C LEU A 81 -8.99 21.49 2.75
N GLY A 82 -8.47 22.41 3.58
CA GLY A 82 -8.58 22.36 5.03
C GLY A 82 -7.49 21.55 5.74
N GLU A 83 -7.31 21.84 7.02
CA GLU A 83 -6.28 21.23 7.88
C GLU A 83 -6.50 19.72 8.06
N ASP A 84 -7.74 19.27 8.26
CA ASP A 84 -8.05 17.85 8.46
C ASP A 84 -7.67 17.00 7.24
N THR A 85 -7.89 17.53 6.03
CA THR A 85 -7.48 16.88 4.78
C THR A 85 -5.96 16.77 4.72
N TYR A 86 -5.24 17.87 4.99
CA TYR A 86 -3.76 17.85 5.02
C TYR A 86 -3.24 16.80 6.01
N ARG A 87 -3.76 16.78 7.24
CA ARG A 87 -3.33 15.85 8.29
C ARG A 87 -3.60 14.40 7.94
N ALA A 88 -4.76 14.10 7.32
CA ALA A 88 -5.07 12.75 6.88
C ALA A 88 -4.08 12.27 5.80
N TRP A 89 -3.77 13.13 4.82
CA TRP A 89 -2.80 12.82 3.77
C TRP A 89 -1.36 12.73 4.28
N GLU A 90 -0.98 13.58 5.23
CA GLU A 90 0.33 13.55 5.87
C GLU A 90 0.52 12.23 6.63
N LEU A 91 -0.47 11.82 7.43
CA LEU A 91 -0.43 10.54 8.13
C LEU A 91 -0.39 9.37 7.14
N TYR A 92 -1.26 9.39 6.12
CA TYR A 92 -1.31 8.34 5.11
C TYR A 92 0.03 8.14 4.39
N LEU A 93 0.63 9.20 3.84
CA LEU A 93 1.85 9.07 3.05
C LEU A 93 3.05 8.69 3.90
N ASN A 94 3.20 9.26 5.10
CA ASN A 94 4.28 8.86 6.01
C ASN A 94 4.14 7.41 6.47
N TRP A 95 2.92 6.97 6.80
CA TRP A 95 2.68 5.57 7.17
C TRP A 95 2.93 4.64 5.99
N THR A 96 2.45 4.98 4.79
CA THR A 96 2.69 4.22 3.55
C THR A 96 4.18 4.05 3.27
N GLN A 97 4.95 5.14 3.34
CA GLN A 97 6.40 5.12 3.14
C GLN A 97 7.07 4.18 4.16
N SER A 98 6.71 4.30 5.43
CA SER A 98 7.24 3.45 6.52
C SER A 98 6.89 1.97 6.32
N MET A 99 5.68 1.66 5.84
CA MET A 99 5.23 0.29 5.56
C MET A 99 6.05 -0.34 4.43
N TYR A 100 6.29 0.39 3.33
CA TYR A 100 7.14 -0.12 2.25
C TYR A 100 8.61 -0.25 2.70
N ALA A 101 9.15 0.74 3.41
CA ALA A 101 10.55 0.74 3.86
C ALA A 101 10.86 -0.41 4.84
N ARG A 102 9.87 -0.85 5.62
CA ARG A 102 9.97 -2.00 6.53
C ARG A 102 9.50 -3.32 5.91
N ALA A 103 9.19 -3.34 4.61
CA ALA A 103 8.65 -4.49 3.90
C ALA A 103 7.41 -5.10 4.59
N ARG A 104 6.52 -4.24 5.13
CA ARG A 104 5.21 -4.62 5.68
C ARG A 104 4.07 -4.42 4.68
N LEU A 105 4.31 -3.58 3.67
CA LEU A 105 3.50 -3.47 2.47
C LEU A 105 4.39 -3.81 1.29
N HIS A 106 3.84 -4.54 0.32
CA HIS A 106 4.58 -4.95 -0.87
C HIS A 106 3.87 -4.47 -2.11
N LYS A 107 4.66 -4.14 -3.14
CA LYS A 107 4.16 -3.85 -4.47
C LYS A 107 4.77 -4.82 -5.44
N HIS A 108 3.94 -5.50 -6.20
CA HIS A 108 4.37 -6.48 -7.18
C HIS A 108 3.82 -6.16 -8.56
N PHE A 109 4.61 -6.47 -9.58
CA PHE A 109 4.16 -6.59 -10.95
C PHE A 109 4.13 -8.08 -11.31
N VAL A 110 2.99 -8.54 -11.84
CA VAL A 110 2.79 -9.94 -12.23
C VAL A 110 2.40 -9.98 -13.70
N LEU A 111 3.19 -10.69 -14.50
CA LEU A 111 2.84 -11.04 -15.87
C LEU A 111 2.37 -12.49 -15.90
N ALA A 112 1.13 -12.70 -16.30
CA ALA A 112 0.56 -14.04 -16.43
C ALA A 112 -0.20 -14.18 -17.76
N VAL A 113 -0.14 -15.37 -18.36
CA VAL A 113 -0.77 -15.68 -19.64
C VAL A 113 -1.67 -16.89 -19.52
N LYS A 114 -2.81 -16.86 -20.20
CA LYS A 114 -3.68 -18.03 -20.35
C LYS A 114 -3.37 -18.66 -21.70
N ARG A 115 -2.74 -19.83 -21.71
CA ARG A 115 -2.55 -20.58 -22.96
C ARG A 115 -3.85 -21.28 -23.31
N ALA A 116 -4.28 -21.13 -24.57
CA ALA A 116 -5.47 -21.75 -25.12
C ALA A 116 -5.32 -23.28 -25.18
#